data_AF-A0A167Q9H2-F1
#
_entry.id   AF-A0A167Q9H2-F1
#
_cell.length_a   1.000
_cell.length_b   1.000
_cell.length_c   1.000
_cell.angle_alpha   90.00
_cell.angle_beta   90.00
_cell.angle_gamma   90.00
#
_symmetry.space_group_name_H-M   'P 1'
#
loop_
_entity.id
_entity.type
_entity.pdbx_description
1 polymer ?
#
loop_
_entity_poly.entity_id
_entity_poly.type
_entity_poly.pdbx_seq_one_letter_code
_entity_poly.pdbx_strand_id
1 'polypeptide(L)'
;KFVAVTELGKAEADAFNRDKFYLQDRKAAVDRFCRNNYEVSQSNSVVGRRAKPTVSISPTKMDPSSPNTILLCTATGFYPVEIEVQWLKNGRPEEEGVAFGEELQNGDWTYQLQVMLETQPQRGDVYT
;
A
#
# COMPACT_ATOMS: atom_id res chain seq x y z
N LYS A 1 -22.92 -9.41 19.70
CA LYS A 1 -24.06 -8.50 19.95
C LYS A 1 -23.78 -7.23 19.17
N PHE A 2 -24.80 -6.53 18.71
CA PHE A 2 -24.67 -5.21 18.12
C PHE A 2 -24.30 -4.19 19.21
N VAL A 3 -23.45 -3.24 18.85
CA VAL A 3 -23.04 -2.12 19.70
C VAL A 3 -23.26 -0.87 18.88
N ALA A 4 -24.07 0.05 19.41
CA ALA A 4 -24.32 1.32 18.75
C ALA A 4 -23.04 2.18 18.76
N VAL A 5 -22.66 2.72 17.60
CA VAL A 5 -21.50 3.62 17.47
C VAL A 5 -21.88 5.05 17.90
N THR A 6 -23.14 5.42 17.72
CA THR A 6 -23.69 6.73 18.09
C THR A 6 -24.98 6.58 18.87
N GLU A 7 -25.42 7.65 19.53
CA GLU A 7 -26.69 7.70 20.27
C GLU A 7 -27.91 7.32 19.43
N LEU A 8 -27.94 7.75 18.16
CA LEU A 8 -29.02 7.44 17.22
C LEU A 8 -29.21 5.93 17.01
N GLY A 9 -28.12 5.14 17.07
CA GLY A 9 -28.15 3.70 16.82
C GLY A 9 -28.59 2.84 18.02
N LYS A 10 -28.81 3.43 19.20
CA LYS A 10 -29.09 2.65 20.43
C LYS A 10 -30.36 1.82 20.32
N ALA A 11 -31.46 2.41 19.83
CA ALA A 11 -32.74 1.72 19.69
C ALA A 11 -32.64 0.52 18.72
N GLU A 12 -31.91 0.68 17.62
CA GLU A 12 -31.68 -0.39 16.64
C GLU A 12 -30.80 -1.51 17.21
N ALA A 13 -29.70 -1.14 17.90
CA ALA A 13 -28.82 -2.12 18.52
C ALA A 13 -29.57 -2.96 19.57
N ASP A 14 -30.43 -2.33 20.38
CA ASP A 14 -31.28 -3.03 21.34
C ASP A 14 -32.29 -3.96 20.65
N ALA A 15 -32.94 -3.51 19.58
CA ALA A 15 -33.88 -4.33 18.81
C ALA A 15 -33.19 -5.55 18.21
N PHE A 16 -32.06 -5.37 17.51
CA PHE A 16 -31.31 -6.47 16.91
C PHE A 16 -30.73 -7.44 17.94
N ASN A 17 -30.37 -6.95 19.13
CA ASN A 17 -29.87 -7.80 20.20
C ASN A 17 -30.97 -8.64 20.88
N ARG A 18 -32.24 -8.22 20.80
CA ARG A 18 -33.38 -9.00 21.31
C ARG A 18 -33.77 -10.12 20.36
N ASP A 19 -33.53 -9.97 19.06
CA ASP A 19 -33.76 -11.02 18.08
C ASP A 19 -32.62 -12.06 18.08
N LYS A 20 -32.88 -13.21 18.70
CA LYS A 20 -31.91 -14.31 18.80
C LYS A 20 -31.63 -14.97 17.44
N PHE A 21 -32.63 -15.07 16.57
CA PHE A 21 -32.46 -15.69 15.25
C PHE A 21 -31.56 -14.81 14.39
N TYR A 22 -31.83 -13.51 14.36
CA TYR A 22 -31.00 -12.55 13.65
C TYR A 22 -29.54 -12.54 14.18
N LEU A 23 -29.35 -12.55 15.50
CA LEU A 23 -28.00 -12.67 16.08
C LEU A 23 -27.27 -13.95 15.66
N GLN A 24 -27.98 -15.08 15.59
CA GLN A 24 -27.40 -16.35 15.20
C GLN A 24 -27.05 -16.38 13.70
N ASP A 25 -27.94 -15.90 12.83
CA ASP A 25 -27.68 -15.80 11.38
C ASP A 25 -26.46 -14.90 11.10
N ARG A 26 -26.36 -13.75 11.77
CA ARG A 26 -25.22 -12.83 11.63
C ARG A 26 -23.90 -13.42 12.15
N LYS A 27 -23.93 -14.26 13.17
CA LYS A 27 -22.74 -15.01 13.61
C LYS A 27 -22.35 -16.07 12.58
N ALA A 28 -23.31 -16.84 12.07
CA ALA A 28 -23.08 -17.87 11.06
C ALA A 28 -22.61 -17.29 9.72
N ALA A 29 -22.93 -16.02 9.43
CA ALA A 29 -22.46 -15.28 8.25
C ALA A 29 -20.92 -15.29 8.12
N VAL A 30 -20.18 -15.30 9.23
CA VAL A 30 -18.71 -15.35 9.22
C VAL A 30 -18.21 -16.61 8.52
N ASP A 31 -18.80 -17.76 8.82
CA ASP A 31 -18.39 -19.03 8.22
C ASP A 31 -19.00 -19.22 6.83
N ARG A 32 -20.33 -19.04 6.70
CA ARG A 32 -21.04 -19.34 5.45
C ARG A 32 -20.73 -18.38 4.31
N PHE A 33 -20.40 -17.12 4.62
CA PHE A 33 -20.19 -16.08 3.61
C PHE A 33 -18.73 -15.65 3.59
N CYS A 34 -18.17 -15.17 4.70
CA CYS A 34 -16.81 -14.62 4.68
C CYS A 34 -15.75 -15.70 4.42
N ARG A 35 -15.74 -16.79 5.22
CA ARG A 35 -14.75 -17.87 5.03
C ARG A 35 -14.93 -18.57 3.68
N ASN A 36 -16.17 -18.91 3.33
CA ASN A 36 -16.47 -19.54 2.04
C ASN A 36 -16.01 -18.69 0.84
N ASN A 37 -16.34 -17.39 0.79
CA ASN A 37 -15.90 -16.54 -0.32
C ASN A 37 -14.38 -16.30 -0.33
N TYR A 38 -13.74 -16.28 0.85
CA TYR A 38 -12.28 -16.19 0.93
C TYR A 38 -11.62 -17.44 0.33
N GLU A 39 -12.11 -18.64 0.66
CA GLU A 39 -11.63 -19.90 0.09
C GLU A 39 -11.79 -19.94 -1.45
N VAL A 40 -12.95 -19.50 -1.95
CA VAL A 40 -13.20 -19.37 -3.40
C VAL A 40 -12.26 -18.34 -4.06
N SER A 41 -12.03 -17.20 -3.40
CA SER A 41 -11.11 -16.18 -3.90
C SER A 41 -9.65 -16.67 -3.90
N GLN A 42 -9.29 -17.50 -2.94
CA GLN A 42 -7.99 -18.17 -2.87
C GLN A 42 -7.83 -19.20 -3.99
N SER A 43 -8.83 -20.05 -4.25
CA SER A 43 -8.78 -21.00 -5.37
C SER A 43 -8.69 -20.30 -6.73
N ASN A 44 -9.29 -19.12 -6.85
CA ASN A 44 -9.24 -18.29 -8.05
C ASN A 44 -8.00 -17.38 -8.14
N SER A 45 -7.00 -17.56 -7.25
CA SER A 45 -5.76 -16.77 -7.22
C SER A 45 -5.95 -15.25 -7.09
N VAL A 46 -7.10 -14.82 -6.55
CA VAL A 46 -7.35 -13.41 -6.20
C VAL A 46 -6.59 -13.09 -4.91
N VAL A 47 -6.73 -13.95 -3.90
CA VAL A 47 -5.92 -13.88 -2.68
C VAL A 47 -4.49 -14.28 -3.02
N GLY A 48 -3.54 -13.42 -2.66
CA GLY A 48 -2.13 -13.63 -2.97
C GLY A 48 -1.73 -13.25 -4.40
N ARG A 49 -2.61 -12.60 -5.17
CA ARG A 49 -2.24 -11.93 -6.42
C ARG A 49 -1.02 -11.04 -6.17
N ARG A 50 -0.05 -11.06 -7.09
CA ARG A 50 1.13 -10.20 -7.07
C ARG A 50 1.35 -9.59 -8.44
N ALA A 51 1.76 -8.32 -8.46
CA ALA A 51 2.23 -7.65 -9.65
C ALA A 51 3.61 -7.05 -9.34
N LYS A 52 4.59 -7.30 -10.20
CA LYS A 52 5.94 -6.77 -10.03
C LYS A 52 5.96 -5.29 -10.41
N PRO A 53 6.68 -4.42 -9.66
CA PRO A 53 6.83 -3.04 -10.05
C PRO A 53 7.60 -2.92 -11.37
N THR A 54 7.25 -1.90 -12.14
CA THR A 54 8.16 -1.30 -13.11
C THR A 54 8.87 -0.15 -12.41
N VAL A 55 10.20 -0.16 -12.41
CA VAL A 55 11.03 0.83 -11.73
C VAL A 55 11.78 1.65 -12.75
N SER A 56 11.76 2.97 -12.59
CA SER A 56 12.60 3.89 -13.35
C SER A 56 13.30 4.86 -12.41
N ILE A 57 14.54 5.20 -12.74
CA ILE A 57 15.31 6.23 -12.04
C ILE A 57 15.55 7.36 -13.03
N SER A 58 15.16 8.57 -12.66
CA SER A 58 15.41 9.77 -13.46
C SER A 58 16.04 10.88 -12.61
N PRO A 59 17.02 11.61 -13.15
CA PRO A 59 17.56 12.79 -12.48
C PRO A 59 16.62 13.98 -12.66
N THR A 60 16.50 14.80 -11.62
CA THR A 60 15.82 16.10 -11.66
C THR A 60 16.61 17.13 -10.85
N LYS A 61 16.37 18.41 -11.13
CA LYS A 61 16.88 19.53 -10.35
C LYS A 61 15.71 20.40 -9.92
N MET A 62 15.59 20.66 -8.61
CA MET A 62 14.66 21.70 -8.13
C MET A 62 15.13 23.10 -8.52
N ASP A 63 16.44 23.35 -8.44
CA ASP A 63 17.06 24.61 -8.82
C ASP A 63 18.24 24.32 -9.79
N PRO A 64 18.25 24.87 -11.02
CA PRO A 64 19.34 24.71 -11.97
C PRO A 64 20.72 25.11 -11.42
N SER A 65 20.75 26.09 -10.50
CA SER A 65 21.96 26.63 -9.88
C SER A 65 22.45 25.83 -8.67
N SER A 66 21.61 24.93 -8.13
CA SER A 66 22.01 24.06 -7.03
C SER A 66 23.07 23.04 -7.47
N PRO A 67 24.10 22.79 -6.63
CA PRO A 67 25.03 21.69 -6.85
C PRO A 67 24.37 20.33 -6.65
N ASN A 68 23.26 20.28 -5.91
CA ASN A 68 22.54 19.04 -5.62
C ASN A 68 21.70 18.60 -6.83
N THR A 69 21.61 17.30 -7.02
CA THR A 69 20.75 16.62 -7.97
C THR A 69 19.84 15.69 -7.21
N ILE A 70 18.57 15.64 -7.59
CA ILE A 70 17.62 14.68 -7.03
C ILE A 70 17.50 13.53 -8.00
N LEU A 71 17.73 12.32 -7.51
CA LEU A 71 17.39 11.10 -8.22
C LEU A 71 16.00 10.66 -7.77
N LEU A 72 15.10 10.48 -8.73
CA LEU A 72 13.73 10.05 -8.47
C LEU A 72 13.57 8.60 -8.92
N CYS A 73 13.40 7.70 -7.95
CA CYS A 73 12.99 6.32 -8.19
C CYS A 73 11.47 6.28 -8.22
N THR A 74 10.90 5.89 -9.36
CA THR A 74 9.45 5.73 -9.55
C THR A 74 9.15 4.25 -9.72
N ALA A 75 8.51 3.64 -8.71
CA ALA A 75 8.00 2.28 -8.77
C ALA A 75 6.48 2.32 -9.07
N THR A 76 6.04 1.67 -10.14
CA THR A 76 4.63 1.68 -10.57
C THR A 76 4.13 0.29 -10.91
N GLY A 77 2.81 0.08 -10.83
CA GLY A 77 2.17 -1.15 -11.30
C GLY A 77 2.32 -2.34 -10.35
N PHE A 78 2.75 -2.12 -9.11
CA PHE A 78 2.94 -3.21 -8.14
C PHE A 78 1.68 -3.50 -7.32
N TYR A 79 1.60 -4.73 -6.82
CA TYR A 79 0.57 -5.18 -5.89
C TYR A 79 1.13 -6.37 -5.07
N PRO A 80 0.87 -6.46 -3.76
CA PRO A 80 0.04 -5.57 -2.92
C PRO A 80 0.73 -4.24 -2.61
N VAL A 81 0.16 -3.42 -1.71
CA VAL A 81 0.71 -2.09 -1.36
C VAL A 81 2.04 -2.20 -0.63
N GLU A 82 2.26 -3.29 0.11
CA GLU A 82 3.48 -3.51 0.87
C GLU A 82 4.68 -3.74 -0.08
N ILE A 83 5.60 -2.77 -0.08
CA ILE A 83 6.86 -2.79 -0.85
C ILE A 83 8.00 -2.21 0.00
N GLU A 84 9.22 -2.63 -0.27
CA GLU A 84 10.44 -2.06 0.30
C GLU A 84 11.30 -1.51 -0.85
N VAL A 85 11.75 -0.26 -0.70
CA VAL A 85 12.61 0.42 -1.67
C VAL A 85 13.79 1.01 -0.91
N GLN A 86 15.00 0.71 -1.37
CA GLN A 86 16.25 1.20 -0.79
C GLN A 86 17.13 1.72 -1.90
N TRP A 87 17.74 2.89 -1.69
CA TRP A 87 18.78 3.41 -2.55
C TRP A 87 20.11 2.76 -2.24
N LEU A 88 20.86 2.40 -3.28
CA LEU A 88 22.25 2.01 -3.16
C LEU A 88 23.14 3.01 -3.91
N LYS A 89 24.18 3.49 -3.24
CA LYS A 89 25.28 4.23 -3.86
C LYS A 89 26.51 3.34 -3.88
N ASN A 90 27.01 3.03 -5.08
CA ASN A 90 28.17 2.16 -5.29
C ASN A 90 28.01 0.79 -4.58
N GLY A 91 26.78 0.25 -4.60
CA GLY A 91 26.42 -1.03 -3.99
C GLY A 91 26.24 -1.03 -2.48
N ARG A 92 26.26 0.15 -1.84
CA ARG A 92 26.03 0.29 -0.39
C ARG A 92 24.74 1.06 -0.13
N PRO A 93 23.97 0.69 0.92
CA PRO A 93 22.81 1.47 1.36
C PRO A 93 23.13 2.95 1.51
N GLU A 94 22.30 3.78 0.90
CA GLU A 94 22.31 5.24 1.05
C GLU A 94 20.99 5.64 1.71
N GLU A 95 21.09 6.26 2.89
CA GLU A 95 19.93 6.75 3.65
C GLU A 95 19.95 8.28 3.75
N GLU A 96 21.12 8.90 3.58
CA GLU A 96 21.26 10.35 3.63
C GLU A 96 20.60 10.99 2.41
N GLY A 97 19.75 11.99 2.63
CA GLY A 97 19.02 12.67 1.55
C GLY A 97 17.88 11.85 0.94
N VAL A 98 17.53 10.68 1.50
CA VAL A 98 16.39 9.88 1.04
C VAL A 98 15.07 10.41 1.59
N ALA A 99 14.08 10.55 0.72
CA ALA A 99 12.71 10.90 1.09
C ALA A 99 11.71 10.02 0.35
N PHE A 100 10.73 9.48 1.08
CA PHE A 100 9.62 8.70 0.53
C PHE A 100 8.44 9.62 0.23
N GLY A 101 7.89 9.51 -0.96
CA GLY A 101 6.59 10.08 -1.30
C GLY A 101 5.45 9.24 -0.74
N GLU A 102 4.21 9.68 -0.96
CA GLU A 102 3.02 8.93 -0.59
C GLU A 102 2.82 7.71 -1.50
N GLU A 103 2.37 6.58 -0.93
CA GLU A 103 1.85 5.47 -1.74
C GLU A 103 0.51 5.84 -2.36
N LEU A 104 0.42 5.79 -3.69
CA LEU A 104 -0.80 6.12 -4.43
C LEU A 104 -1.41 4.88 -5.09
N GLN A 105 -2.75 4.83 -5.09
CA GLN A 105 -3.50 3.78 -5.79
C GLN A 105 -3.86 4.22 -7.21
N ASN A 106 -3.62 3.36 -8.20
CA ASN A 106 -3.81 3.69 -9.62
C ASN A 106 -5.26 3.49 -10.12
N GLY A 107 -6.13 2.86 -9.32
CA GLY A 107 -7.52 2.54 -9.69
C GLY A 107 -7.69 1.27 -10.53
N ASP A 108 -6.60 0.60 -10.90
CA ASP A 108 -6.56 -0.66 -11.66
C ASP A 108 -6.08 -1.86 -10.82
N TRP A 109 -6.21 -1.76 -9.50
CA TRP A 109 -5.67 -2.73 -8.52
C TRP A 109 -4.14 -2.81 -8.49
N THR A 110 -3.46 -1.72 -8.84
CA THR A 110 -2.02 -1.55 -8.61
C THR A 110 -1.72 -0.24 -7.88
N TYR A 111 -0.50 -0.14 -7.37
CA TYR A 111 0.02 1.00 -6.62
C TYR A 111 1.22 1.62 -7.32
N GLN A 112 1.58 2.82 -6.87
CA GLN A 112 2.82 3.50 -7.21
C GLN A 112 3.44 4.17 -5.99
N LEU A 113 4.76 4.30 -5.98
CA LEU A 113 5.55 4.94 -4.94
C LEU A 113 6.73 5.67 -5.59
N GLN A 114 7.00 6.88 -5.12
CA GLN A 114 8.18 7.65 -5.49
C GLN A 114 9.14 7.74 -4.31
N VAL A 115 10.42 7.49 -4.57
CA VAL A 115 11.50 7.62 -3.57
C VAL A 115 12.59 8.51 -4.14
N MET A 116 12.84 9.62 -3.45
CA MET A 116 13.81 10.64 -3.85
C MET A 116 15.12 10.41 -3.11
N LEU A 117 16.24 10.71 -3.78
CA LEU A 117 17.57 10.83 -3.17
C LEU A 117 18.18 12.16 -3.60
N GLU A 118 18.37 13.08 -2.67
CA GLU A 118 19.14 14.31 -2.90
C GLU A 118 20.63 14.04 -2.68
N THR A 119 21.46 14.27 -3.70
CA THR A 119 22.89 13.96 -3.67
C THR A 119 23.70 14.91 -4.56
N GLN A 120 25.02 14.87 -4.44
CA GLN A 120 25.97 15.50 -5.37
C GLN A 120 26.76 14.40 -6.10
N PRO A 121 26.28 13.92 -7.26
CA PRO A 121 26.91 12.82 -7.97
C PRO A 121 28.32 13.17 -8.40
N GLN A 122 29.27 12.26 -8.15
CA GLN A 122 30.61 12.35 -8.71
C GLN A 122 30.73 11.47 -9.95
N ARG A 123 31.68 11.81 -10.83
CA ARG A 123 31.96 11.01 -12.01
C ARG A 123 32.37 9.59 -11.57
N GLY A 124 31.62 8.59 -12.00
CA GLY A 124 31.85 7.19 -11.67
C GLY A 124 30.95 6.64 -10.56
N ASP A 125 30.16 7.49 -9.89
CA ASP A 125 29.11 7.00 -8.98
C ASP A 125 28.06 6.20 -9.76
N VAL A 126 27.64 5.09 -9.17
CA VAL A 126 26.55 4.24 -9.65
C VAL A 126 25.45 4.23 -8.60
N TYR A 127 24.24 4.56 -9.01
CA TYR A 127 23.03 4.54 -8.18
C TYR A 127 22.09 3.46 -8.68
N THR A 128 21.55 2.66 -7.77
CA THR A 128 20.57 1.60 -8.06
C THR A 128 19.50 1.54 -7.00
#